data_AF-A0A4Q3SIE2-F1
#
_entry.id   AF-A0A4Q3SIE2-F1
#
_cell.length_a   1.000
_cell.length_b   1.000
_cell.length_c   1.000
_cell.angle_alpha   90.00
_cell.angle_beta   90.00
_cell.angle_gamma   90.00
#
_symmetry.space_group_name_H-M   'P 1'
#
loop_
_entity.id
_entity.type
_entity.pdbx_description
1 polymer ?
#
loop_
_entity_poly.entity_id
_entity_poly.type
_entity_poly.pdbx_seq_one_letter_code
_entity_poly.pdbx_strand_id
1 'polypeptide(L)'
;MIRHKALTAMEEQTNMQMDQIRKQIELLAVQAREIVNRKELSMLIYNAKLSFSPVIGQVYYLYEKQNQEHQVSMISPREWGKGTGPFKQFIAKVKLLADHTWMEVP
;
A
#
# COMPACT_ATOMS: atom_id res chain seq x y z
N MET A 1 20.97 24.66 43.83
CA MET A 1 19.98 23.57 43.67
C MET A 1 18.90 23.86 42.64
N ILE A 2 18.19 24.99 42.67
CA ILE A 2 17.07 25.30 41.74
C ILE A 2 17.50 25.31 40.26
N ARG A 3 18.64 25.94 39.95
CA ARG A 3 19.18 26.02 38.57
C ARG A 3 19.50 24.65 37.96
N HIS A 4 20.04 23.72 38.75
CA HIS A 4 20.35 22.37 38.28
C HIS A 4 19.07 21.58 37.96
N LYS A 5 18.07 21.64 38.85
CA LYS A 5 16.75 21.03 38.60
C LYS A 5 16.05 21.60 37.36
N ALA A 6 16.14 22.92 37.15
CA ALA A 6 15.57 23.57 35.97
C ALA A 6 16.28 23.14 34.67
N LEU A 7 17.61 22.98 34.69
CA LEU A 7 18.38 22.49 33.53
C LEU A 7 18.03 21.05 33.19
N THR A 8 17.96 20.15 34.19
CA THR A 8 17.57 18.75 33.97
C THR A 8 16.15 18.64 33.41
N ALA A 9 15.19 19.38 33.95
CA ALA A 9 13.82 19.38 33.43
C ALA A 9 13.74 19.89 31.98
N MET A 10 14.56 20.89 31.62
CA MET A 10 14.66 21.39 30.25
C MET A 10 15.27 20.36 29.31
N GLU A 11 16.31 19.63 29.73
CA GLU A 11 16.91 18.53 28.94
C GLU A 11 15.93 17.38 28.72
N GLU A 12 15.21 16.96 29.77
CA GLU A 12 14.16 15.93 29.66
C GLU A 12 13.07 16.36 28.68
N GLN A 13 12.60 17.61 28.78
CA GLN A 13 11.61 18.16 27.86
C GLN A 13 12.11 18.20 26.41
N THR A 14 13.36 18.61 26.21
CA THR A 14 13.99 18.66 24.88
C THR A 14 14.06 17.26 24.28
N ASN A 15 14.49 16.26 25.07
CA ASN A 15 14.55 14.88 24.63
C ASN A 15 13.16 14.34 24.24
N MET A 16 12.13 14.61 25.05
CA MET A 16 10.76 14.22 24.72
C MET A 16 10.26 14.84 23.41
N GLN A 17 10.56 16.12 23.16
CA GLN A 17 10.16 16.81 21.93
C GLN A 17 10.91 16.27 20.71
N MET A 18 12.21 16.00 20.84
CA MET A 18 12.99 15.38 19.78
C MET A 18 12.47 13.99 19.42
N ASP A 19 12.05 13.22 20.41
CA ASP A 19 11.48 11.89 20.19
C ASP A 19 10.11 11.94 19.51
N GLN A 20 9.30 12.98 19.79
CA GLN A 20 8.06 13.24 19.05
C GLN A 20 8.33 13.59 17.57
N ILE A 21 9.32 14.46 17.30
CA ILE A 21 9.72 14.83 15.94
C ILE A 21 10.19 13.59 15.17
N ARG A 22 11.01 12.73 15.79
CA ARG A 22 11.45 11.47 15.18
C ARG A 22 10.27 10.60 14.74
N LYS A 23 9.28 10.39 15.62
CA LYS A 23 8.07 9.61 15.30
C LYS A 23 7.28 10.22 14.14
N GLN A 24 7.19 11.55 14.07
CA GLN A 24 6.52 12.22 12.94
C GLN A 24 7.28 12.00 11.62
N ILE A 25 8.61 12.07 11.63
CA ILE A 25 9.43 11.79 10.45
C ILE A 25 9.26 10.34 10.00
N GLU A 26 9.24 9.39 10.93
CA GLU A 26 9.00 7.98 10.62
C GLU A 26 7.62 7.77 9.98
N LEU A 27 6.59 8.42 10.53
CA LEU A 27 5.25 8.39 9.94
C LEU A 27 5.24 8.96 8.52
N LEU A 28 5.87 10.12 8.30
CA LEU A 28 5.97 10.74 6.97
C LEU A 28 6.72 9.83 5.98
N ALA A 29 7.78 9.15 6.41
CA ALA A 29 8.52 8.22 5.58
C ALA A 29 7.66 7.01 5.16
N VAL A 30 6.83 6.49 6.07
CA VAL A 30 5.86 5.43 5.76
C VAL A 30 4.82 5.93 4.76
N GLN A 31 4.22 7.10 5.01
CA GLN A 31 3.23 7.71 4.12
C GLN A 31 3.78 7.95 2.71
N ALA A 32 5.02 8.45 2.60
CA ALA A 32 5.68 8.65 1.31
C ALA A 32 5.87 7.32 0.56
N ARG A 33 6.24 6.25 1.27
CA ARG A 33 6.38 4.92 0.68
C ARG A 33 5.05 4.36 0.18
N GLU A 34 3.98 4.53 0.95
CA GLU A 34 2.63 4.12 0.55
C GLU A 34 2.17 4.83 -0.73
N ILE A 35 2.47 6.14 -0.86
CA ILE A 35 2.17 6.92 -2.07
C ILE A 35 2.93 6.36 -3.29
N VAL A 36 4.23 6.06 -3.13
CA VAL A 36 5.05 5.47 -4.20
C VAL A 36 4.52 4.09 -4.59
N ASN A 37 4.26 3.21 -3.63
CA ASN A 37 3.72 1.87 -3.88
C ASN A 37 2.38 1.94 -4.61
N ARG A 38 1.49 2.86 -4.22
CA ARG A 38 0.20 3.08 -4.88
C ARG A 38 0.37 3.51 -6.34
N LYS A 39 1.32 4.41 -6.63
CA LYS A 39 1.66 4.80 -8.00
C LYS A 39 2.16 3.59 -8.81
N GLU A 40 3.10 2.82 -8.27
CA GLU A 40 3.69 1.66 -8.93
C GLU A 40 2.65 0.58 -9.23
N LEU A 41 1.82 0.23 -8.25
CA LEU A 41 0.70 -0.71 -8.43
C LEU A 41 -0.28 -0.22 -9.48
N SER A 42 -0.62 1.07 -9.46
CA SER A 42 -1.53 1.64 -10.46
C SER A 42 -0.94 1.54 -11.86
N MET A 43 0.34 1.86 -12.05
CA MET A 43 1.01 1.70 -13.35
C MET A 43 1.02 0.25 -13.81
N LEU A 44 1.29 -0.71 -12.90
CA LEU A 44 1.24 -2.13 -13.20
C LEU A 44 -0.14 -2.56 -13.70
N ILE A 45 -1.20 -2.13 -13.03
CA ILE A 45 -2.57 -2.47 -13.39
C ILE A 45 -3.00 -1.79 -14.69
N TYR A 46 -2.62 -0.53 -14.93
CA TYR A 46 -2.90 0.14 -16.20
C TYR A 46 -2.18 -0.51 -17.40
N ASN A 47 -1.04 -1.15 -17.16
CA ASN A 47 -0.32 -1.95 -18.17
C ASN A 47 -0.84 -3.41 -18.25
N ALA A 48 -1.67 -3.85 -17.31
CA ALA A 48 -2.24 -5.20 -17.31
C ALA A 48 -3.40 -5.31 -18.30
N LYS A 49 -3.72 -6.54 -18.72
CA LYS A 49 -4.92 -6.81 -19.52
C LYS A 49 -6.16 -6.68 -18.64
N LEU A 50 -7.08 -5.79 -19.00
CA LEU A 50 -8.42 -5.68 -18.42
C LEU A 50 -9.46 -6.09 -19.47
N SER A 51 -10.26 -7.13 -19.17
CA SER A 51 -11.34 -7.60 -20.06
C SER A 51 -12.72 -7.04 -19.68
N PHE A 52 -12.75 -6.00 -18.84
CA PHE A 52 -13.95 -5.37 -18.31
C PHE A 52 -13.66 -3.91 -17.90
N SER A 53 -14.71 -3.12 -17.73
CA SER A 53 -14.63 -1.77 -17.17
C SER A 53 -14.66 -1.83 -15.64
N PRO A 54 -13.58 -1.47 -14.93
CA PRO A 54 -13.55 -1.51 -13.48
C PRO A 54 -14.42 -0.39 -12.89
N VAL A 55 -15.03 -0.66 -11.74
CA VAL A 55 -15.95 0.26 -11.06
C VAL A 55 -15.29 0.77 -9.78
N ILE A 56 -15.39 2.09 -9.55
CA ILE A 56 -14.87 2.73 -8.34
C ILE A 56 -15.45 2.05 -7.10
N GLY A 57 -14.61 1.79 -6.11
CA GLY A 57 -14.98 1.17 -4.85
C GLY A 57 -15.06 -0.36 -4.90
N GLN A 58 -14.96 -0.99 -6.08
CA GLN A 58 -14.99 -2.44 -6.21
C GLN A 58 -13.59 -3.06 -6.06
N VAL A 59 -13.60 -4.30 -5.58
CA VAL A 59 -12.41 -5.12 -5.37
C VAL A 59 -12.25 -6.10 -6.53
N TYR A 60 -11.01 -6.28 -6.95
CA TYR A 60 -10.59 -7.15 -8.02
C TYR A 60 -9.30 -7.88 -7.63
N TYR A 61 -8.85 -8.78 -8.48
CA TYR A 61 -7.73 -9.67 -8.20
C TYR A 61 -6.72 -9.60 -9.35
N LEU A 62 -5.49 -9.22 -9.02
CA LEU A 62 -4.37 -9.13 -9.96
C LEU A 62 -3.63 -10.46 -10.01
N TYR A 63 -3.36 -10.93 -11.22
CA TYR A 63 -2.66 -12.18 -11.48
C TYR A 63 -1.50 -12.00 -12.46
N GLU A 64 -0.48 -12.84 -12.34
CA GLU A 64 0.57 -13.01 -13.34
C GLU A 64 0.28 -14.26 -14.18
N LYS A 65 0.36 -14.13 -15.50
CA LYS A 65 0.24 -15.23 -16.45
C LYS A 65 1.56 -15.97 -16.64
N GLN A 66 1.50 -17.13 -17.29
CA GLN A 66 2.69 -17.93 -17.64
C GLN A 66 3.69 -17.16 -18.53
N ASN A 67 3.20 -16.21 -19.34
CA ASN A 67 4.00 -15.34 -20.20
C ASN A 67 4.45 -14.03 -19.53
N GLN A 68 4.42 -13.95 -18.19
CA GLN A 68 4.79 -12.76 -17.38
C GLN A 68 3.88 -11.53 -17.56
N GLU A 69 2.84 -11.61 -18.39
CA GLU A 69 1.82 -10.56 -18.47
C GLU A 69 0.95 -10.54 -17.22
N HIS A 70 0.46 -9.36 -16.88
CA HIS A 70 -0.48 -9.19 -15.78
C HIS A 70 -1.92 -9.13 -16.30
N GLN A 71 -2.86 -9.65 -15.53
CA GLN A 71 -4.29 -9.54 -15.81
C GLN A 71 -5.08 -9.29 -14.52
N VAL A 72 -6.02 -8.37 -14.61
CA VAL A 72 -7.01 -8.14 -13.55
C VAL A 72 -8.23 -9.02 -13.82
N SER A 73 -8.76 -9.63 -12.76
CA SER A 73 -9.93 -10.50 -12.79
C SER A 73 -10.94 -10.08 -11.72
N MET A 74 -12.22 -10.37 -11.96
CA MET A 74 -13.28 -10.28 -10.95
C MET A 74 -13.31 -11.52 -10.03
N ILE A 75 -12.69 -12.63 -10.46
CA ILE A 75 -12.73 -13.92 -9.77
C ILE A 75 -11.54 -14.02 -8.83
N SER A 76 -11.78 -14.35 -7.56
CA SER A 76 -10.76 -14.52 -6.53
C SER A 76 -9.99 -15.84 -6.66
N PRO A 77 -8.79 -15.96 -6.04
CA PRO A 77 -8.02 -17.21 -6.05
C PRO A 77 -8.77 -18.39 -5.42
N ARG A 78 -9.74 -18.13 -4.55
CA ARG A 78 -10.53 -19.19 -3.90
C ARG A 78 -11.64 -19.73 -4.80
N GLU A 79 -12.13 -18.90 -5.72
CA GLU A 79 -13.22 -19.26 -6.64
C GLU A 79 -12.74 -20.05 -7.86
N TRP A 80 -11.44 -20.05 -8.13
CA TRP A 80 -10.82 -20.73 -9.28
C TRP A 80 -10.70 -22.27 -9.14
N GLY A 81 -11.34 -22.89 -8.14
CA GLY A 81 -11.36 -24.33 -7.93
C GLY A 81 -10.03 -24.93 -7.48
N LYS A 82 -8.99 -24.90 -8.34
CA LYS A 82 -7.65 -25.48 -8.09
C LYS A 82 -6.60 -24.46 -7.58
N GLY A 83 -6.99 -23.28 -7.14
CA GLY A 83 -6.05 -22.22 -6.71
C GLY A 83 -6.01 -21.06 -7.69
N THR A 84 -4.88 -20.70 -8.29
CA THR A 84 -4.73 -19.46 -9.09
C THR A 84 -5.38 -19.50 -10.48
N GLY A 85 -6.23 -20.48 -10.80
CA GLY A 85 -6.87 -20.57 -12.11
C GLY A 85 -5.87 -20.81 -13.25
N PRO A 86 -6.05 -20.22 -14.45
CA PRO A 86 -5.10 -20.33 -15.56
C PRO A 86 -3.82 -19.51 -15.35
N PHE A 87 -3.69 -18.82 -14.21
CA PHE A 87 -2.60 -17.91 -13.92
C PHE A 87 -1.45 -18.63 -13.23
N LYS A 88 -0.23 -18.14 -13.49
CA LYS A 88 1.01 -18.61 -12.85
C LYS A 88 0.95 -18.36 -11.35
N GLN A 89 0.51 -17.17 -10.95
CA GLN A 89 0.32 -16.83 -9.55
C GLN A 89 -0.68 -15.68 -9.32
N PHE A 90 -1.24 -15.65 -8.12
CA PHE A 90 -1.97 -14.51 -7.58
C PHE A 90 -0.98 -13.49 -7.04
N ILE A 91 -1.19 -12.21 -7.36
CA ILE A 91 -0.29 -11.11 -6.97
C ILE A 91 -0.89 -10.31 -5.82
N ALA A 92 -2.09 -9.76 -6.03
CA ALA A 92 -2.69 -8.84 -5.05
C ALA A 92 -4.20 -8.76 -5.20
N LYS A 93 -4.88 -8.52 -4.09
CA LYS A 93 -6.29 -8.12 -4.05
C LYS A 93 -6.30 -6.60 -4.08
N VAL A 94 -7.00 -6.01 -5.03
CA VAL A 94 -6.87 -4.58 -5.34
C VAL A 94 -8.23 -3.89 -5.42
N LYS A 95 -8.28 -2.63 -5.04
CA LYS A 95 -9.49 -1.80 -5.08
C LYS A 95 -9.27 -0.56 -5.94
N LEU A 96 -10.21 -0.28 -6.83
CA LEU A 96 -10.21 0.97 -7.59
C LEU A 96 -10.75 2.11 -6.71
N LEU A 97 -9.99 3.19 -6.60
CA LEU A 97 -10.31 4.36 -5.79
C LEU A 97 -10.94 5.48 -6.62
N ALA A 98 -11.54 6.45 -5.94
CA ALA A 98 -12.27 7.55 -6.59
C ALA A 98 -11.38 8.44 -7.47
N ASP A 99 -10.09 8.52 -7.17
CA ASP A 99 -9.08 9.22 -7.97
C ASP A 99 -8.50 8.36 -9.10
N HIS A 100 -9.15 7.25 -9.45
CA HIS A 100 -8.73 6.32 -10.50
C HIS A 100 -7.36 5.68 -10.26
N THR A 101 -6.88 5.63 -9.03
CA THR A 101 -5.71 4.83 -8.67
C THR A 101 -6.15 3.52 -8.02
N TRP A 102 -5.21 2.58 -7.96
CA TRP A 102 -5.41 1.27 -7.38
C TRP A 102 -4.65 1.15 -6.07
N MET A 103 -5.29 0.53 -5.08
CA MET A 103 -4.63 0.16 -3.83
C MET A 103 -4.76 -1.34 -3.59
N GLU A 104 -3.73 -1.93 -3.00
CA GLU A 104 -3.84 -3.26 -2.43
C GLU A 104 -4.73 -3.22 -1.18
N VAL A 105 -5.55 -4.25 -0.99
CA VAL A 105 -6.39 -4.42 0.19
C VAL A 105 -6.13 -5.78 0.83
N PRO A 106 -6.25 -5.89 2.17
CA PRO A 106 -6.07 -7.16 2.88
C PRO A 106 -7.03 -8.28 2.44
#